data_AF-A0A5K1ESC8-F1
#
_entry.id   AF-A0A5K1ESC8-F1
#
_cell.length_a   1.000
_cell.length_b   1.000
_cell.length_c   1.000
_cell.angle_alpha   90.00
_cell.angle_beta   90.00
_cell.angle_gamma   90.00
#
_symmetry.space_group_name_H-M   'P 1'
#
loop_
_entity.id
_entity.type
_entity.pdbx_description
1 polymer ?
#
loop_
_entity_poly.entity_id
_entity_poly.type
_entity_poly.pdbx_seq_one_letter_code
_entity_poly.pdbx_strand_id
1 'polypeptide(L)'
;MLVKPTNIQGKGRALVASEPIPAGQILLRDRPILVYLSHHDHDGPVVCAGCFRKLSSPEPNAAPLLSCPSCSDHARFCSPNCQSSALASSHSSWVCKALTCLRSASTLSPDLRTQANFLIAAYNLSSVSPSDFSLLLSFQGSGVESPESHLLHSFILAVIALHPLPKGVEASPVLTALLLSKDKQNAFGIMEPLKDSGERLVRAYAIYPQASLFNHDCLPNAC
;
A
#
# COMPACT_ATOMS: atom_id res chain seq x y z
N MET A 1 -20.47 9.80 15.88
CA MET A 1 -19.05 9.59 15.52
C MET A 1 -18.25 10.27 16.62
N LEU A 2 -17.35 9.55 17.31
CA LEU A 2 -16.67 10.07 18.51
C LEU A 2 -15.60 11.13 18.20
N VAL A 3 -15.19 11.20 16.93
CA VAL A 3 -14.23 12.16 16.40
C VAL A 3 -14.87 12.95 15.26
N LYS A 4 -14.36 14.16 14.98
CA LYS A 4 -14.78 14.99 13.85
C LYS A 4 -13.58 15.68 13.19
N PRO A 5 -13.60 15.92 11.87
CA PRO A 5 -12.55 16.64 11.19
C PRO A 5 -12.55 18.13 11.58
N THR A 6 -11.36 18.71 11.68
CA THR A 6 -11.15 20.15 11.90
C THR A 6 -9.82 20.60 11.28
N ASN A 7 -9.58 21.90 11.22
CA ASN A 7 -8.27 22.47 10.89
C ASN A 7 -7.63 23.04 12.17
N ILE A 8 -6.42 22.61 12.47
CA ILE A 8 -5.62 23.10 13.60
C ILE A 8 -4.51 23.99 13.05
N GLN A 9 -4.40 25.21 13.58
CA GLN A 9 -3.36 26.14 13.19
C GLN A 9 -1.96 25.51 13.37
N GLY A 10 -1.14 25.54 12.32
CA GLY A 10 0.20 24.94 12.32
C GLY A 10 0.25 23.41 12.22
N LYS A 11 -0.88 22.70 12.27
CA LYS A 11 -0.95 21.24 12.11
C LYS A 11 -1.81 20.76 10.93
N GLY A 12 -2.52 21.67 10.26
CA GLY A 12 -3.36 21.33 9.11
C GLY A 12 -4.65 20.61 9.52
N ARG A 13 -5.12 19.70 8.67
CA ARG A 13 -6.34 18.90 8.93
C ARG A 13 -6.08 17.92 10.07
N ALA A 14 -7.07 17.72 10.93
CA ALA A 14 -6.97 16.86 12.10
C ALA A 14 -8.31 16.20 12.44
N LEU A 15 -8.28 15.12 13.21
CA LEU A 15 -9.44 14.60 13.96
C LEU A 15 -9.37 15.05 15.41
N VAL A 16 -10.50 15.55 15.93
CA VAL A 16 -10.67 15.91 17.34
C VAL A 16 -11.88 15.20 17.94
N ALA A 17 -11.83 14.91 19.24
CA ALA A 17 -12.95 14.33 19.96
C ALA A 17 -14.18 15.27 19.92
N SER A 18 -15.37 14.71 19.69
CA SER A 18 -16.63 15.46 19.78
C SER A 18 -17.24 15.45 21.18
N GLU A 19 -16.81 14.52 22.03
CA GLU A 19 -17.28 14.27 23.39
C GLU A 19 -16.19 13.54 24.21
N PRO A 20 -16.30 13.43 25.55
CA PRO A 20 -15.37 12.64 26.35
C PRO A 20 -15.36 11.16 25.94
N ILE A 21 -14.16 10.57 25.78
CA ILE A 21 -14.00 9.20 25.27
C ILE A 21 -13.31 8.32 26.32
N PRO A 22 -14.00 7.30 26.86
CA PRO A 22 -13.38 6.31 27.73
C PRO A 22 -12.30 5.47 27.02
N ALA A 23 -11.34 4.97 27.79
CA ALA A 23 -10.33 4.04 27.29
C ALA A 23 -10.99 2.77 26.70
N GLY A 24 -10.42 2.27 25.60
CA GLY A 24 -10.89 1.06 24.90
C GLY A 24 -12.04 1.30 23.92
N GLN A 25 -12.54 2.52 23.78
CA GLN A 25 -13.57 2.83 22.77
C GLN A 25 -12.99 2.86 21.35
N ILE A 26 -13.78 2.37 20.39
CA ILE A 26 -13.41 2.40 18.97
C ILE A 26 -13.72 3.79 18.41
N LEU A 27 -12.66 4.57 18.16
CA LEU A 27 -12.77 5.93 17.61
C LEU A 27 -13.21 5.95 16.15
N LEU A 28 -12.62 5.05 15.34
CA LEU A 28 -12.74 5.05 13.90
C LEU A 28 -12.61 3.60 13.38
N ARG A 29 -13.42 3.27 12.38
CA ARG A 29 -13.18 2.11 11.50
C ARG A 29 -12.96 2.65 10.10
N ASP A 30 -11.78 2.40 9.55
CA ASP A 30 -11.41 2.89 8.23
C ASP A 30 -11.06 1.75 7.29
N ARG A 31 -11.25 1.97 5.99
CA ARG A 31 -10.89 1.03 4.93
C ARG A 31 -9.79 1.65 4.07
N PRO A 32 -8.75 0.89 3.72
CA PRO A 32 -7.67 1.46 2.95
C PRO A 32 -8.11 1.68 1.50
N ILE A 33 -7.72 2.81 0.93
CA ILE A 33 -7.90 3.08 -0.52
C ILE A 33 -6.80 2.46 -1.37
N LEU A 34 -5.67 2.12 -0.73
CA LEU A 34 -4.52 1.53 -1.37
C LEU A 34 -3.81 0.62 -0.38
N VAL A 35 -3.43 -0.58 -0.82
CA VAL A 35 -2.60 -1.52 -0.05
C VAL A 35 -1.54 -2.09 -0.98
N TYR A 36 -0.30 -2.15 -0.51
CA TYR A 36 0.83 -2.69 -1.29
C TYR A 36 1.80 -3.45 -0.37
N LEU A 37 2.56 -4.37 -0.95
CA LEU A 37 3.46 -5.24 -0.19
C LEU A 37 4.74 -4.50 0.16
N SER A 38 5.22 -4.75 1.38
CA SER A 38 6.61 -4.46 1.74
C SER A 38 7.52 -5.39 0.94
N HIS A 39 8.67 -4.89 0.50
CA HIS A 39 9.69 -5.77 -0.04
C HIS A 39 10.34 -6.55 1.10
N HIS A 40 10.49 -7.85 0.89
CA HIS A 40 11.27 -8.71 1.74
C HIS A 40 12.20 -9.54 0.87
N ASP A 41 13.39 -9.84 1.38
CA ASP A 41 14.26 -10.86 0.80
C ASP A 41 13.59 -12.25 0.87
N HIS A 42 14.28 -13.28 0.38
CA HIS A 42 13.74 -14.64 0.22
C HIS A 42 13.17 -15.28 1.51
N ASP A 43 13.54 -14.78 2.69
CA ASP A 43 13.06 -15.25 4.00
C ASP A 43 11.80 -14.51 4.51
N GLY A 44 11.22 -13.62 3.70
CA GLY A 44 10.01 -12.88 4.04
C GLY A 44 8.77 -13.77 4.23
N PRO A 45 7.77 -13.29 5.00
CA PRO A 45 6.53 -14.03 5.17
C PRO A 45 5.80 -14.16 3.82
N VAL A 46 5.35 -15.38 3.51
CA VAL A 46 4.43 -15.59 2.38
C VAL A 46 3.06 -15.05 2.79
N VAL A 47 2.54 -14.08 2.04
CA VAL A 47 1.26 -13.42 2.34
C VAL A 47 0.26 -13.55 1.20
N CYS A 48 -1.02 -13.50 1.54
CA CYS A 48 -2.11 -13.46 0.56
C CYS A 48 -2.05 -12.14 -0.21
N ALA A 49 -1.98 -12.18 -1.54
CA ALA A 49 -1.99 -10.99 -2.39
C ALA A 49 -3.37 -10.28 -2.43
N GLY A 50 -4.43 -10.91 -1.89
CA GLY A 50 -5.76 -10.30 -1.81
C GLY A 50 -6.05 -9.62 -0.47
N CYS A 51 -5.78 -10.30 0.64
CA CYS A 51 -6.11 -9.80 1.98
C CYS A 51 -4.89 -9.53 2.87
N PHE A 52 -3.67 -9.71 2.34
CA PHE A 52 -2.39 -9.41 3.01
C PHE A 52 -2.17 -10.17 4.32
N ARG A 53 -2.98 -11.19 4.62
CA ARG A 53 -2.74 -12.05 5.78
C ARG A 53 -1.58 -13.00 5.49
N LYS A 54 -0.84 -13.37 6.52
CA LYS A 54 0.15 -14.43 6.42
C LYS A 54 -0.50 -15.74 5.98
N LEU A 55 0.16 -16.42 5.05
CA LEU A 55 -0.18 -17.78 4.64
C LEU A 55 0.67 -18.73 5.48
N SER A 56 0.01 -19.62 6.20
CA SER A 56 0.70 -20.66 6.96
C SER A 56 1.37 -21.64 6.00
N SER A 57 2.46 -22.28 6.46
CA SER A 57 3.01 -23.48 5.83
C SER A 57 1.87 -24.50 5.63
N PRO A 58 1.88 -25.31 4.56
CA PRO A 58 0.86 -26.33 4.34
C PRO A 58 0.80 -27.31 5.52
N GLU A 59 -0.17 -27.11 6.40
CA GLU A 59 -0.65 -28.14 7.31
C GLU A 59 -1.28 -29.26 6.46
N PRO A 60 -1.17 -30.53 6.85
CA PRO A 60 -1.66 -31.66 6.05
C PRO A 60 -3.17 -31.63 5.72
N ASN A 61 -3.95 -30.81 6.44
CA ASN A 61 -5.40 -30.62 6.22
C ASN A 61 -5.77 -29.18 5.77
N ALA A 62 -4.81 -28.33 5.43
CA ALA A 62 -5.11 -26.98 4.95
C ALA A 62 -5.60 -27.00 3.49
N ALA A 63 -6.59 -26.17 3.18
CA ALA A 63 -7.00 -25.92 1.80
C ALA A 63 -5.79 -25.43 0.97
N PRO A 64 -5.64 -25.88 -0.28
CA PRO A 64 -4.50 -25.49 -1.11
C PRO A 64 -4.53 -23.97 -1.36
N LEU A 65 -3.35 -23.36 -1.30
CA LEU A 65 -3.18 -21.97 -1.73
C LEU A 65 -3.43 -21.87 -3.23
N LEU A 66 -4.14 -20.83 -3.64
CA LEU A 66 -4.36 -20.54 -5.05
C LEU A 66 -3.27 -19.62 -5.57
N SER A 67 -2.86 -19.85 -6.81
CA SER A 67 -1.87 -19.04 -7.50
C SER A 67 -2.51 -18.12 -8.53
N CYS A 68 -1.89 -16.98 -8.83
CA CYS A 68 -2.29 -16.18 -9.99
C CYS A 68 -2.06 -16.98 -11.28
N PRO A 69 -3.03 -17.07 -12.20
CA PRO A 69 -2.87 -17.86 -13.44
C PRO A 69 -1.82 -17.29 -14.40
N SER A 70 -1.42 -16.02 -14.22
CA SER A 70 -0.48 -15.34 -15.11
C SER A 70 0.95 -15.27 -14.57
N CYS A 71 1.14 -15.21 -13.25
CA CYS A 71 2.47 -15.16 -12.64
C CYS A 71 2.79 -16.34 -11.71
N SER A 72 1.90 -17.34 -11.65
CA SER A 72 1.93 -18.68 -11.02
C SER A 72 2.60 -18.81 -9.65
N ASP A 73 3.84 -18.36 -9.47
CA ASP A 73 4.61 -18.49 -8.24
C ASP A 73 4.73 -17.17 -7.47
N HIS A 74 4.33 -16.04 -8.06
CA HIS A 74 4.56 -14.72 -7.48
C HIS A 74 3.46 -14.25 -6.52
N ALA A 75 2.20 -14.48 -6.88
CA ALA A 75 1.04 -14.06 -6.10
C ALA A 75 0.22 -15.29 -5.67
N ARG A 76 0.04 -15.43 -4.35
CA ARG A 76 -0.73 -16.50 -3.72
C ARG A 76 -1.95 -15.96 -3.00
N PHE A 77 -3.01 -16.74 -2.93
CA PHE A 77 -4.29 -16.36 -2.35
C PHE A 77 -4.80 -17.43 -1.38
N CYS A 78 -5.37 -17.00 -0.26
CA CYS A 78 -5.90 -17.91 0.76
C CYS A 78 -7.29 -18.48 0.42
N SER A 79 -7.96 -17.95 -0.61
CA SER A 79 -9.31 -18.37 -1.00
C SER A 79 -9.63 -17.92 -2.44
N PRO A 80 -10.60 -18.58 -3.11
CA PRO A 80 -11.08 -18.15 -4.42
C PRO A 80 -11.59 -16.71 -4.41
N ASN A 81 -12.24 -16.28 -3.32
CA ASN A 81 -12.73 -14.91 -3.17
C ASN A 81 -11.60 -13.87 -3.13
N CYS A 82 -10.49 -14.18 -2.45
CA CYS A 82 -9.31 -13.31 -2.46
C CYS A 82 -8.66 -13.26 -3.85
N GLN A 83 -8.61 -14.38 -4.56
CA GLN A 83 -8.05 -14.44 -5.91
C GLN A 83 -8.90 -13.63 -6.89
N SER A 84 -10.22 -13.88 -6.95
CA SER A 84 -11.12 -13.18 -7.87
C SER A 84 -11.18 -11.68 -7.59
N SER A 85 -11.33 -11.28 -6.32
CA SER A 85 -11.40 -9.86 -5.93
C SER A 85 -10.10 -9.12 -6.25
N ALA A 86 -8.94 -9.73 -5.99
CA ALA A 86 -7.65 -9.13 -6.29
C ALA A 86 -7.42 -9.00 -7.80
N LEU A 87 -7.71 -10.04 -8.58
CA LEU A 87 -7.56 -10.00 -10.04
C LEU A 87 -8.44 -8.91 -10.71
N ALA A 88 -9.58 -8.60 -10.09
CA ALA A 88 -10.46 -7.51 -10.52
C ALA A 88 -10.02 -6.11 -10.02
N SER A 89 -9.04 -6.02 -9.11
CA SER A 89 -8.65 -4.75 -8.48
C SER A 89 -7.13 -4.64 -8.23
N SER A 90 -6.67 -5.00 -7.03
CA SER A 90 -5.30 -4.77 -6.52
C SER A 90 -4.21 -5.57 -7.23
N HIS A 91 -4.57 -6.64 -7.94
CA HIS A 91 -3.69 -7.49 -8.73
C HIS A 91 -4.21 -7.63 -10.16
N SER A 92 -4.53 -6.49 -10.80
CA SER A 92 -4.94 -6.46 -12.22
C SER A 92 -3.89 -7.09 -13.14
N SER A 93 -4.25 -7.36 -14.40
CA SER A 93 -3.28 -7.85 -15.40
C SER A 93 -2.07 -6.92 -15.54
N TRP A 94 -2.24 -5.61 -15.37
CA TRP A 94 -1.14 -4.66 -15.44
C TRP A 94 -0.23 -4.77 -14.22
N VAL A 95 -0.79 -4.82 -13.01
CA VAL A 95 -0.02 -5.02 -11.77
C VAL A 95 0.76 -6.34 -11.81
N CYS A 96 0.14 -7.42 -12.26
CA CYS A 96 0.78 -8.73 -12.38
C CYS A 96 2.06 -8.66 -13.24
N LYS A 97 2.00 -7.97 -14.38
CA LYS A 97 3.14 -7.78 -15.28
C LYS A 97 4.18 -6.84 -14.68
N ALA A 98 3.76 -5.72 -14.12
CA ALA A 98 4.62 -4.73 -13.46
C ALA A 98 5.44 -5.35 -12.30
N LEU A 99 4.81 -6.17 -11.46
CA LEU A 99 5.49 -6.88 -10.36
C LEU A 99 6.49 -7.93 -10.89
N THR A 100 6.22 -8.52 -12.05
CA THR A 100 7.17 -9.43 -12.70
C THR A 100 8.41 -8.66 -13.19
N CYS A 101 8.23 -7.49 -13.80
CA CYS A 101 9.33 -6.59 -14.17
C CYS A 101 10.14 -6.14 -12.93
N LEU A 102 9.46 -5.81 -11.82
CA LEU A 102 10.11 -5.39 -10.58
C LEU A 102 11.02 -6.49 -10.01
N ARG A 103 10.60 -7.75 -10.07
CA ARG A 103 11.42 -8.88 -9.61
C ARG A 103 12.72 -9.00 -10.40
N SER A 104 12.66 -8.81 -11.72
CA SER A 104 13.83 -8.83 -12.60
C SER A 104 14.74 -7.60 -12.46
N ALA A 105 14.27 -6.51 -11.84
CA ALA A 105 15.03 -5.29 -11.65
C ALA A 105 16.04 -5.40 -10.49
N SER A 106 17.18 -6.05 -10.72
CA SER A 106 18.23 -6.29 -9.71
C SER A 106 18.91 -5.04 -9.16
N THR A 107 18.78 -3.90 -9.84
CA THR A 107 19.46 -2.64 -9.49
C THR A 107 18.78 -1.84 -8.38
N LEU A 108 17.55 -2.20 -7.99
CA LEU A 108 16.80 -1.46 -6.96
C LEU A 108 17.08 -2.03 -5.57
N SER A 109 17.42 -1.13 -4.64
CA SER A 109 17.54 -1.45 -3.22
C SER A 109 16.20 -1.90 -2.62
N PRO A 110 16.19 -2.57 -1.45
CA PRO A 110 14.95 -2.99 -0.78
C PRO A 110 13.92 -1.86 -0.58
N ASP A 111 14.37 -0.68 -0.16
CA ASP A 111 13.50 0.48 0.06
C ASP A 111 12.86 0.96 -1.25
N LEU A 112 13.66 1.03 -2.33
CA LEU A 112 13.17 1.42 -3.65
C LEU A 112 12.20 0.38 -4.23
N ARG A 113 12.38 -0.91 -3.91
CA ARG A 113 11.44 -1.96 -4.31
C ARG A 113 10.09 -1.81 -3.60
N THR A 114 10.09 -1.46 -2.31
CA THR A 114 8.86 -1.13 -1.58
C THR A 114 8.16 0.09 -2.18
N GLN A 115 8.91 1.15 -2.48
CA GLN A 115 8.38 2.33 -3.16
C GLN A 115 7.87 2.04 -4.58
N ALA A 116 8.52 1.13 -5.32
CA ALA A 116 8.04 0.66 -6.60
C ALA A 116 6.73 -0.12 -6.48
N ASN A 117 6.56 -0.97 -5.45
CA ASN A 117 5.29 -1.63 -5.15
C ASN A 117 4.17 -0.60 -4.90
N PHE A 118 4.45 0.46 -4.13
CA PHE A 118 3.51 1.56 -3.93
C PHE A 118 3.15 2.24 -5.24
N LEU A 119 4.13 2.61 -6.07
CA LEU A 119 3.88 3.28 -7.35
C LEU A 119 3.05 2.42 -8.30
N ILE A 120 3.38 1.12 -8.42
CA ILE A 120 2.57 0.16 -9.19
C ILE A 120 1.13 0.16 -8.67
N ALA A 121 0.93 0.08 -7.36
CA ALA A 121 -0.41 0.10 -6.79
C ALA A 121 -1.13 1.43 -7.08
N ALA A 122 -0.45 2.58 -6.98
CA ALA A 122 -1.01 3.91 -7.19
C ALA A 122 -1.40 4.17 -8.66
N TYR A 123 -0.55 3.80 -9.62
CA TYR A 123 -0.89 3.91 -11.04
C TYR A 123 -2.04 2.95 -11.41
N ASN A 124 -2.09 1.74 -10.84
CA ASN A 124 -3.24 0.86 -10.99
C ASN A 124 -4.51 1.49 -10.39
N LEU A 125 -4.42 2.14 -9.22
CA LEU A 125 -5.55 2.83 -8.58
C LEU A 125 -6.13 3.90 -9.50
N SER A 126 -5.29 4.65 -10.23
CA SER A 126 -5.75 5.63 -11.23
C SER A 126 -6.61 5.01 -12.35
N SER A 127 -6.42 3.72 -12.62
CA SER A 127 -7.18 2.96 -13.62
C SER A 127 -8.49 2.40 -13.06
N VAL A 128 -8.40 1.74 -11.89
CA VAL A 128 -9.51 0.96 -11.33
C VAL A 128 -10.45 1.79 -10.45
N SER A 129 -9.97 2.88 -9.86
CA SER A 129 -10.75 3.81 -9.04
C SER A 129 -10.20 5.24 -9.12
N PRO A 130 -10.55 6.01 -10.18
CA PRO A 130 -10.11 7.40 -10.35
C PRO A 130 -10.49 8.32 -9.19
N SER A 131 -11.61 8.05 -8.50
CA SER A 131 -12.04 8.79 -7.31
C SER A 131 -11.10 8.56 -6.13
N ASP A 132 -10.68 7.32 -5.88
CA ASP A 132 -9.73 7.02 -4.80
C ASP A 132 -8.33 7.52 -5.14
N PHE A 133 -7.95 7.51 -6.42
CA PHE A 133 -6.69 8.14 -6.85
C PHE A 133 -6.70 9.65 -6.62
N SER A 134 -7.81 10.32 -6.94
CA SER A 134 -7.98 11.76 -6.67
C SER A 134 -7.97 12.05 -5.16
N LEU A 135 -8.57 11.16 -4.36
CA LEU A 135 -8.50 11.22 -2.91
C LEU A 135 -7.04 11.07 -2.42
N LEU A 136 -6.27 10.10 -2.91
CA LEU A 136 -4.84 9.94 -2.60
C LEU A 136 -4.03 11.21 -2.89
N LEU A 137 -4.28 11.86 -4.04
CA LEU A 137 -3.59 13.11 -4.41
C LEU A 137 -3.90 14.28 -3.46
N SER A 138 -5.05 14.25 -2.78
CA SER A 138 -5.46 15.27 -1.80
C SER A 138 -4.75 15.17 -0.44
N PHE A 139 -3.97 14.11 -0.18
CA PHE A 139 -3.32 13.88 1.10
C PHE A 139 -2.12 14.82 1.30
N GLN A 140 -1.53 14.87 2.49
CA GLN A 140 -0.34 15.70 2.70
C GLN A 140 0.87 15.13 1.93
N GLY A 141 1.71 16.01 1.39
CA GLY A 141 2.89 15.67 0.60
C GLY A 141 2.98 16.50 -0.66
N SER A 142 4.01 17.34 -0.80
CA SER A 142 4.15 18.29 -1.90
C SER A 142 4.95 17.74 -3.10
N GLY A 143 5.64 16.61 -2.93
CA GLY A 143 6.59 16.08 -3.91
C GLY A 143 7.86 16.92 -4.01
N VAL A 144 9.02 16.27 -3.96
CA VAL A 144 10.30 16.88 -4.37
C VAL A 144 11.01 15.84 -5.21
N GLU A 145 11.38 16.23 -6.42
CA GLU A 145 12.14 15.34 -7.31
C GLU A 145 13.51 15.07 -6.70
N SER A 146 13.87 13.79 -6.67
CA SER A 146 15.16 13.26 -6.23
C SER A 146 15.69 12.23 -7.23
N PRO A 147 16.99 11.91 -7.21
CA PRO A 147 17.56 10.84 -8.04
C PRO A 147 16.79 9.52 -7.93
N GLU A 148 16.38 9.14 -6.72
CA GLU A 148 15.56 7.95 -6.46
C GLU A 148 14.19 8.04 -7.13
N SER A 149 13.53 9.19 -7.03
CA SER A 149 12.22 9.39 -7.68
C SER A 149 12.32 9.32 -9.21
N HIS A 150 13.42 9.81 -9.81
CA HIS A 150 13.66 9.71 -11.25
C HIS A 150 13.98 8.27 -11.68
N LEU A 151 14.73 7.54 -10.87
CA LEU A 151 15.01 6.12 -11.11
C LEU A 151 13.71 5.30 -11.10
N LEU A 152 12.86 5.53 -10.09
CA LEU A 152 11.55 4.89 -9.99
C LEU A 152 10.60 5.33 -11.11
N HIS A 153 10.63 6.61 -11.49
CA HIS A 153 9.87 7.10 -12.64
C HIS A 153 10.29 6.38 -13.93
N SER A 154 11.60 6.25 -14.17
CA SER A 154 12.14 5.54 -15.33
C SER A 154 11.71 4.08 -15.35
N PHE A 155 11.71 3.42 -14.18
CA PHE A 155 11.18 2.06 -14.03
C PHE A 155 9.69 1.97 -14.42
N ILE A 156 8.85 2.86 -13.87
CA ILE A 156 7.41 2.88 -14.20
C ILE A 156 7.18 3.16 -15.68
N LEU A 157 7.92 4.10 -16.27
CA LEU A 157 7.81 4.42 -17.69
C LEU A 157 8.18 3.22 -18.57
N ALA A 158 9.24 2.50 -18.22
CA ALA A 158 9.63 1.27 -18.92
C ALA A 158 8.55 0.17 -18.82
N VAL A 159 7.93 0.02 -17.64
CA VAL A 159 6.80 -0.90 -17.46
C VAL A 159 5.60 -0.51 -18.33
N ILE A 160 5.24 0.78 -18.37
CA ILE A 160 4.13 1.28 -19.19
C ILE A 160 4.42 1.11 -20.68
N ALA A 161 5.67 1.33 -21.12
CA ALA A 161 6.07 1.13 -22.51
C ALA A 161 5.93 -0.34 -22.96
N LEU A 162 6.30 -1.29 -22.11
CA LEU A 162 6.13 -2.73 -22.38
C LEU A 162 4.67 -3.18 -22.24
N HIS A 163 3.95 -2.59 -21.28
CA HIS A 163 2.60 -2.97 -20.90
C HIS A 163 1.77 -1.71 -20.68
N PRO A 164 1.14 -1.18 -21.75
CA PRO A 164 0.36 0.05 -21.67
C PRO A 164 -0.75 -0.05 -20.62
N LEU A 165 -0.86 1.00 -19.81
CA LEU A 165 -1.96 1.13 -18.85
C LEU A 165 -3.26 1.41 -19.64
N PRO A 166 -4.30 0.55 -19.57
CA PRO A 166 -5.47 0.68 -20.46
C PRO A 166 -6.23 1.99 -20.31
N LYS A 167 -6.30 2.48 -19.07
CA LYS A 167 -6.92 3.74 -18.65
C LYS A 167 -6.13 4.22 -17.45
N GLY A 168 -5.76 5.49 -17.37
CA GLY A 168 -5.08 6.02 -16.20
C GLY A 168 -4.39 7.34 -16.50
N VAL A 169 -3.73 7.86 -15.49
CA VAL A 169 -2.98 9.11 -15.61
C VAL A 169 -1.66 8.90 -16.33
N GLU A 170 -1.23 9.91 -17.08
CA GLU A 170 0.08 9.92 -17.71
C GLU A 170 1.18 9.98 -16.63
N ALA A 171 2.17 9.10 -16.75
CA ALA A 171 3.29 9.07 -15.82
C ALA A 171 4.23 10.24 -16.11
N SER A 172 4.56 11.02 -15.07
CA SER A 172 5.56 12.08 -15.14
C SER A 172 6.51 12.02 -13.93
N PRO A 173 7.72 12.59 -14.03
CA PRO A 173 8.64 12.69 -12.89
C PRO A 173 7.99 13.40 -11.69
N VAL A 174 7.30 14.53 -11.96
CA VAL A 174 6.59 15.32 -10.95
C VAL A 174 5.50 14.51 -10.25
N LEU A 175 4.67 13.78 -11.01
CA LEU A 175 3.64 12.93 -10.41
C LEU A 175 4.24 11.80 -9.58
N THR A 176 5.35 11.22 -10.04
CA THR A 176 6.05 10.14 -9.32
C THR A 176 6.58 10.66 -7.98
N ALA A 177 7.27 11.81 -7.98
CA ALA A 177 7.75 12.45 -6.75
C ALA A 177 6.59 12.83 -5.81
N LEU A 178 5.49 13.35 -6.36
CA LEU A 178 4.29 13.68 -5.59
C LEU A 178 3.71 12.44 -4.90
N LEU A 179 3.49 11.35 -5.63
CA LEU A 179 2.96 10.09 -5.08
C LEU A 179 3.87 9.55 -3.97
N LEU A 180 5.19 9.50 -4.18
CA LEU A 180 6.15 9.05 -3.17
C LEU A 180 6.08 9.90 -1.88
N SER A 181 5.83 11.20 -2.00
CA SER A 181 5.64 12.06 -0.83
C SER A 181 4.33 11.76 -0.09
N LYS A 182 3.27 11.36 -0.80
CA LYS A 182 2.01 10.92 -0.17
C LYS A 182 2.24 9.64 0.62
N ASP A 183 2.95 8.69 0.03
CA ASP A 183 3.28 7.43 0.69
C ASP A 183 4.05 7.67 2.00
N LYS A 184 5.15 8.42 1.91
CA LYS A 184 6.03 8.74 3.04
C LYS A 184 5.30 9.39 4.22
N GLN A 185 4.27 10.21 3.95
CA GLN A 185 3.58 10.97 5.00
C GLN A 185 2.31 10.29 5.52
N ASN A 186 1.75 9.31 4.79
CA ASN A 186 0.39 8.83 5.07
C ASN A 186 0.26 7.30 5.12
N ALA A 187 1.31 6.54 4.80
CA ALA A 187 1.26 5.09 4.81
C ALA A 187 1.34 4.52 6.24
N PHE A 188 0.49 3.52 6.50
CA PHE A 188 0.47 2.77 7.74
C PHE A 188 1.04 1.38 7.51
N GLY A 189 2.03 1.00 8.32
CA GLY A 189 2.60 -0.34 8.30
C GLY A 189 1.61 -1.38 8.83
N ILE A 190 1.30 -2.39 8.03
CA ILE A 190 0.60 -3.60 8.44
C ILE A 190 1.64 -4.56 9.02
N MET A 191 1.69 -4.61 10.35
CA MET A 191 2.71 -5.34 11.10
C MET A 191 2.42 -6.84 11.19
N GLU A 192 3.47 -7.67 11.15
CA GLU A 192 3.44 -9.08 11.58
C GLU A 192 2.99 -9.21 13.05
N PRO A 193 2.43 -10.37 13.44
CA PRO A 193 2.21 -10.69 14.84
C PRO A 193 3.50 -10.55 15.66
N LEU A 194 3.37 -10.20 16.94
CA LEU A 194 4.52 -10.10 17.85
C LEU A 194 5.20 -11.47 17.94
N LYS A 195 6.51 -11.52 17.72
CA LYS A 195 7.35 -12.68 18.01
C LYS A 195 8.08 -12.44 19.32
N ASP A 196 8.48 -13.50 20.02
CA ASP A 196 9.24 -13.42 21.27
C ASP A 196 10.59 -12.70 21.11
N SER A 197 11.11 -12.61 19.87
CA SER A 197 12.37 -11.95 19.52
C SER A 197 12.31 -10.41 19.39
N GLY A 198 11.20 -9.78 19.76
CA GLY A 198 11.09 -8.31 19.94
C GLY A 198 10.86 -7.48 18.68
N GLU A 199 11.45 -7.81 17.52
CA GLU A 199 11.28 -7.03 16.29
C GLU A 199 10.07 -7.49 15.47
N ARG A 200 9.15 -6.55 15.17
CA ARG A 200 8.01 -6.77 14.27
C ARG A 200 8.33 -6.29 12.86
N LEU A 201 8.19 -7.19 11.90
CA LEU A 201 8.31 -6.85 10.49
C LEU A 201 7.02 -6.20 9.95
N VAL A 202 7.17 -5.28 8.99
CA VAL A 202 6.04 -4.74 8.22
C VAL A 202 5.83 -5.61 6.99
N ARG A 203 4.68 -6.28 6.85
CA ARG A 203 4.39 -7.15 5.70
C ARG A 203 3.79 -6.41 4.50
N ALA A 204 3.11 -5.31 4.77
CA ALA A 204 2.41 -4.50 3.79
C ALA A 204 2.23 -3.10 4.33
N TYR A 205 1.88 -2.17 3.47
CA TYR A 205 1.53 -0.81 3.83
C TYR A 205 0.15 -0.49 3.27
N ALA A 206 -0.55 0.42 3.93
CA ALA A 206 -1.88 0.83 3.54
C ALA A 206 -2.12 2.33 3.75
N ILE A 207 -2.91 2.94 2.87
CA ILE A 207 -3.32 4.34 2.96
C ILE A 207 -4.78 4.37 3.43
N TYR A 208 -5.03 4.99 4.59
CA TYR A 208 -6.34 5.04 5.25
C TYR A 208 -6.88 6.48 5.29
N PRO A 209 -7.91 6.85 4.52
CA PRO A 209 -8.29 8.25 4.35
C PRO A 209 -8.70 9.01 5.60
N GLN A 210 -9.35 8.34 6.53
CA GLN A 210 -9.77 8.93 7.79
C GLN A 210 -8.65 8.81 8.82
N ALA A 211 -7.94 7.68 8.88
CA ALA A 211 -6.88 7.50 9.87
C ALA A 211 -5.67 8.42 9.62
N SER A 212 -5.37 8.78 8.36
CA SER A 212 -4.33 9.77 8.01
C SER A 212 -4.61 11.19 8.53
N LEU A 213 -5.80 11.46 9.09
CA LEU A 213 -6.13 12.73 9.74
C LEU A 213 -5.75 12.77 11.23
N PHE A 214 -5.28 11.67 11.82
CA PHE A 214 -4.72 11.70 13.16
C PHE A 214 -3.31 12.30 13.11
N ASN A 215 -3.13 13.47 13.72
CA ASN A 215 -1.82 14.10 13.84
C ASN A 215 -0.95 13.36 14.85
N HIS A 216 0.37 13.40 14.61
CA HIS A 216 1.35 12.82 15.52
C HIS A 216 1.45 13.60 16.84
N ASP A 217 1.53 12.84 17.94
CA ASP A 217 1.96 13.29 19.25
C ASP A 217 2.86 12.20 19.84
N CYS A 218 3.99 12.58 20.46
CA CYS A 218 4.90 11.63 21.08
C CYS A 218 4.27 10.92 22.29
N LEU A 219 3.21 11.50 22.87
CA LEU A 219 2.41 10.94 23.94
C LEU A 219 0.98 10.71 23.43
N PRO A 220 0.75 9.67 22.60
CA PRO A 220 -0.53 9.48 21.94
C PRO A 220 -1.63 9.12 22.95
N ASN A 221 -2.85 9.51 22.64
CA ASN A 221 -4.05 9.19 23.41
C ASN A 221 -4.98 8.18 22.70
N ALA A 222 -4.51 7.58 21.60
CA ALA A 222 -5.21 6.58 20.80
C ALA A 222 -4.20 5.60 20.18
N CYS A 223 -4.64 4.36 19.92
CA CYS A 223 -3.85 3.32 19.24
C CYS A 223 -4.70 2.47 18.28
#